data_AF-A0A519YKV8-F1
#
_entry.id   AF-A0A519YKV8-F1
#
_cell.length_a   1.000
_cell.length_b   1.000
_cell.length_c   1.000
_cell.angle_alpha   90.00
_cell.angle_beta   90.00
_cell.angle_gamma   90.00
#
_symmetry.space_group_name_H-M   'P 1'
#
loop_
_entity.id
_entity.type
_entity.pdbx_description
1 polymer ?
#
loop_
_entity_poly.entity_id
_entity_poly.type
_entity_poly.pdbx_seq_one_letter_code
_entity_poly.pdbx_strand_id
1 'polypeptide(L)'
;MPVAKDTARKDPLRFVKAALRAVMTARSINFTYTRSNGTLLPGYLPNTRFFGLTDNGSGSFRNLAPGIPFILGQQYSSITELDQLHTLAVNNGWYTTQSQYLNTPLSSLLTENITARTTLEPFRGFNVQLDARWQRTKNQEAYYRNAIDTSFATYTSLGELVPYADSHLAPVQAIGTGSFSTTTITIQTHFGDLGANGETSKAFDRFVENRQFVQQKLQAAAPTTNGVSTGLYSYNSQEVLIQSFLDAYHGKSSSGYEAKNFNPFGMIPLPNWRLDYNSFADLPGMRDLFRTFTITHAYTSVYTLGSYTTATNYTDQTTGNPNSGKPYEPDIFNSSLPYLRNSTGQYVPYYVVGQVSILESLTPLLGINFQTVNNVTGRLSYSTSRAVALNTTNAQVTELRTADITIGLGYAATGLKLPFKVGGEQRVLKNNLQARLDLNIRDNTTIQRSILGSIDPT
;
A
#
# COMPACT_ATOMS: atom_id res chain seq x y z
N MET A 1 -40.70 21.95 -45.15
CA MET A 1 -39.43 21.34 -45.58
C MET A 1 -38.82 20.61 -44.39
N PRO A 2 -38.50 19.32 -44.48
CA PRO A 2 -37.90 18.60 -43.36
C PRO A 2 -36.43 18.99 -43.20
N VAL A 3 -36.02 19.24 -41.95
CA VAL A 3 -34.65 19.60 -41.55
C VAL A 3 -33.73 18.40 -41.82
N ALA A 4 -32.67 18.62 -42.60
CA ALA A 4 -31.68 17.60 -42.93
C ALA A 4 -31.00 17.09 -41.65
N LYS A 5 -30.95 15.75 -41.50
CA LYS A 5 -30.19 15.08 -40.43
C LYS A 5 -28.70 15.39 -40.62
N ASP A 6 -28.11 16.07 -39.64
CA ASP A 6 -26.67 16.24 -39.49
C ASP A 6 -26.00 14.86 -39.49
N THR A 7 -25.25 14.59 -40.56
CA THR A 7 -24.46 13.37 -40.75
C THR A 7 -22.99 13.70 -40.55
N ALA A 8 -22.65 14.30 -39.40
CA ALA A 8 -21.27 14.36 -38.93
C ALA A 8 -20.76 12.94 -38.62
N ARG A 9 -19.99 12.40 -39.57
CA ARG A 9 -19.22 11.15 -39.43
C ARG A 9 -18.34 11.28 -38.17
N LYS A 10 -18.58 10.45 -37.13
CA LYS A 10 -17.75 10.41 -35.92
C LYS A 10 -16.29 10.20 -36.31
N ASP A 11 -15.48 11.24 -36.17
CA ASP A 11 -14.05 11.26 -36.51
C ASP A 11 -13.33 10.09 -35.78
N PRO A 12 -12.84 9.07 -36.50
CA PRO A 12 -12.24 7.87 -35.90
C PRO A 12 -10.93 8.17 -35.17
N LEU A 13 -10.39 9.38 -35.31
CA LEU A 13 -9.13 9.82 -34.71
C LEU A 13 -9.33 10.65 -33.43
N ARG A 14 -10.54 10.82 -32.90
CA ARG A 14 -10.75 11.62 -31.66
C ARG A 14 -9.94 11.12 -30.48
N PHE A 15 -9.85 9.79 -30.31
CA PHE A 15 -9.04 9.18 -29.25
C PHE A 15 -7.55 9.41 -29.48
N VAL A 16 -7.06 9.22 -30.72
CA VAL A 16 -5.66 9.43 -31.09
C VAL A 16 -5.25 10.89 -30.97
N LYS A 17 -6.11 11.83 -31.40
CA LYS A 17 -5.91 13.28 -31.24
C LYS A 17 -5.93 13.69 -29.77
N ALA A 18 -6.81 13.12 -28.95
CA ALA A 18 -6.84 13.36 -27.51
C ALA A 18 -5.58 12.82 -26.82
N ALA A 19 -5.14 11.62 -27.18
CA ALA A 19 -3.90 11.02 -26.69
C ALA A 19 -2.67 11.83 -27.11
N LEU A 20 -2.57 12.23 -28.39
CA LEU A 20 -1.49 13.09 -28.89
C LEU A 20 -1.48 14.46 -28.19
N ARG A 21 -2.64 15.08 -27.99
CA ARG A 21 -2.74 16.34 -27.25
C ARG A 21 -2.34 16.18 -25.79
N ALA A 22 -2.69 15.07 -25.14
CA ALA A 22 -2.26 14.76 -23.78
C ALA A 22 -0.75 14.47 -23.69
N VAL A 23 -0.16 13.84 -24.72
CA VAL A 23 1.29 13.64 -24.82
C VAL A 23 2.00 14.96 -25.08
N MET A 24 1.43 15.85 -25.91
CA MET A 24 2.01 17.17 -26.18
C MET A 24 1.95 18.13 -24.98
N THR A 25 1.03 17.94 -24.03
CA THR A 25 1.02 18.70 -22.77
C THR A 25 1.96 18.10 -21.72
N ALA A 26 2.40 16.85 -21.90
CA ALA A 26 3.33 16.20 -20.98
C ALA A 26 4.77 16.71 -21.22
N ARG A 27 5.35 17.35 -20.21
CA ARG A 27 6.75 17.78 -20.21
C ARG A 27 7.72 16.65 -19.89
N SER A 28 7.34 15.75 -18.99
CA SER A 28 8.19 14.63 -18.58
C SER A 28 7.33 13.48 -18.03
N ILE A 29 7.75 12.25 -18.30
CA ILE A 29 7.17 11.01 -17.78
C ILE A 29 8.32 10.17 -17.25
N ASN A 30 8.34 9.93 -15.95
CA ASN A 30 9.33 9.12 -15.26
C ASN A 30 8.64 7.87 -14.71
N PHE A 31 9.13 6.71 -15.13
CA PHE A 31 8.70 5.42 -14.62
C PHE A 31 9.90 4.73 -13.99
N THR A 32 9.75 4.28 -12.75
CA THR A 32 10.80 3.57 -12.03
C THR A 32 10.20 2.32 -11.41
N TYR A 33 10.79 1.18 -11.74
CA TYR A 33 10.50 -0.10 -11.12
C TYR A 33 11.77 -0.61 -10.43
N THR A 34 11.71 -0.75 -9.12
CA THR A 34 12.79 -1.33 -8.34
C THR A 34 12.30 -2.61 -7.69
N ARG A 35 13.02 -3.70 -7.95
CA ARG A 35 12.80 -5.00 -7.32
C ARG A 35 14.07 -5.40 -6.59
N SER A 36 13.98 -5.52 -5.27
CA SER A 36 15.05 -6.08 -4.43
C SER A 36 14.59 -7.44 -3.94
N ASN A 37 15.42 -8.46 -4.11
CA ASN A 37 15.08 -9.82 -3.74
C ASN A 37 16.31 -10.51 -3.13
N GLY A 38 16.11 -11.31 -2.10
CA GLY A 38 17.18 -12.02 -1.41
C GLY A 38 16.68 -13.33 -0.79
N THR A 39 17.40 -14.41 -1.04
CA THR A 39 17.12 -15.75 -0.52
C THR A 39 18.26 -16.23 0.38
N LEU A 40 17.93 -16.82 1.52
CA LEU A 40 18.88 -17.40 2.47
C LEU A 40 18.60 -18.89 2.63
N LEU A 41 19.53 -19.75 2.21
CA LEU A 41 19.48 -21.19 2.41
C LEU A 41 20.41 -21.62 3.55
N PRO A 42 19.91 -21.76 4.79
CA PRO A 42 20.69 -22.32 5.88
C PRO A 42 20.88 -23.84 5.70
N GLY A 43 21.84 -24.43 6.43
CA GLY A 43 22.10 -25.87 6.35
C GLY A 43 22.81 -26.32 5.07
N TYR A 44 23.34 -25.39 4.28
CA TYR A 44 24.14 -25.67 3.09
C TYR A 44 25.51 -26.27 3.48
N LEU A 45 25.77 -27.52 3.08
CA LEU A 45 26.98 -28.29 3.40
C LEU A 45 28.18 -28.04 2.47
N PRO A 46 28.01 -27.86 1.14
CA PRO A 46 29.16 -27.77 0.25
C PRO A 46 30.04 -26.55 0.53
N ASN A 47 31.35 -26.74 0.49
CA ASN A 47 32.31 -25.65 0.63
C ASN A 47 32.39 -24.82 -0.65
N THR A 48 32.66 -23.53 -0.55
CA THR A 48 32.86 -22.67 -1.74
C THR A 48 34.27 -22.84 -2.30
N ARG A 49 34.39 -23.04 -3.63
CA ARG A 49 35.65 -23.01 -4.38
C ARG A 49 35.58 -21.94 -5.47
N PHE A 50 36.33 -22.11 -6.56
CA PHE A 50 36.46 -21.14 -7.66
C PHE A 50 35.13 -20.47 -8.04
N PHE A 51 35.12 -19.13 -8.04
CA PHE A 51 33.95 -18.30 -8.37
C PHE A 51 32.69 -18.59 -7.54
N GLY A 52 32.85 -19.14 -6.32
CA GLY A 52 31.76 -19.49 -5.42
C GLY A 52 31.09 -20.83 -5.72
N LEU A 53 31.55 -21.57 -6.73
CA LEU A 53 31.04 -22.90 -7.09
C LEU A 53 31.92 -24.01 -6.52
N THR A 54 31.32 -25.17 -6.32
CA THR A 54 32.06 -26.39 -5.98
C THR A 54 31.48 -27.59 -6.69
N ASP A 55 32.36 -28.51 -7.09
CA ASP A 55 31.95 -29.83 -7.57
C ASP A 55 31.78 -30.72 -6.32
N ASN A 56 30.54 -31.13 -6.06
CA ASN A 56 30.21 -32.04 -4.95
C ASN A 56 30.60 -33.49 -5.29
N GLY A 57 31.85 -33.70 -5.72
CA GLY A 57 32.47 -35.00 -5.93
C GLY A 57 31.94 -35.83 -7.11
N SER A 58 31.11 -35.28 -8.01
CA SER A 58 30.49 -36.07 -9.10
C SER A 58 31.11 -35.86 -10.48
N GLY A 59 32.13 -34.99 -10.60
CA GLY A 59 32.86 -34.77 -11.86
C GLY A 59 31.99 -34.21 -12.98
N SER A 60 30.76 -33.80 -12.66
CA SER A 60 29.74 -33.40 -13.62
C SER A 60 29.36 -31.94 -13.38
N PHE A 61 29.44 -31.13 -14.44
CA PHE A 61 28.98 -29.73 -14.45
C PHE A 61 27.52 -29.53 -14.01
N ARG A 62 26.74 -30.62 -13.92
CA ARG A 62 25.33 -30.64 -13.47
C ARG A 62 25.17 -30.56 -11.94
N ASN A 63 26.19 -30.92 -11.15
CA ASN A 63 26.14 -30.91 -9.67
C ASN A 63 26.98 -29.79 -9.05
N LEU A 64 27.20 -28.70 -9.80
CA LEU A 64 27.83 -27.52 -9.24
C LEU A 64 26.92 -26.94 -8.17
N ALA A 65 27.37 -26.95 -6.92
CA ALA A 65 26.65 -26.35 -5.80
C ALA A 65 27.12 -24.89 -5.62
N PRO A 66 26.25 -23.92 -5.24
CA PRO A 66 24.78 -23.99 -5.09
C PRO A 66 24.01 -23.88 -6.42
N GLY A 67 24.71 -23.98 -7.55
CA GLY A 67 24.18 -23.84 -8.90
C GLY A 67 24.60 -22.51 -9.51
N ILE A 68 24.94 -22.53 -10.80
CA ILE A 68 25.23 -21.30 -11.57
C ILE A 68 24.07 -20.30 -11.46
N PRO A 69 22.79 -20.69 -11.58
CA PRO A 69 21.70 -19.72 -11.49
C PRO A 69 21.63 -19.02 -10.14
N PHE A 70 21.88 -19.73 -9.03
CA PHE A 70 21.87 -19.15 -7.69
C PHE A 70 22.97 -18.09 -7.53
N ILE A 71 24.18 -18.35 -8.03
CA ILE A 71 25.30 -17.38 -7.99
C ILE A 71 25.07 -16.19 -8.91
N LEU A 72 24.46 -16.42 -10.07
CA LEU A 72 24.02 -15.33 -10.96
C LEU A 72 22.85 -14.52 -10.38
N GLY A 73 22.38 -14.86 -9.18
CA GLY A 73 21.37 -14.11 -8.46
C GLY A 73 19.94 -14.55 -8.73
N GLN A 74 19.70 -15.77 -9.22
CA GLN A 74 18.34 -16.35 -9.23
C GLN A 74 17.81 -16.40 -7.80
N GLN A 75 16.70 -15.70 -7.57
CA GLN A 75 16.04 -15.62 -6.27
C GLN A 75 14.73 -16.39 -6.28
N TYR A 76 14.36 -16.93 -5.12
CA TYR A 76 13.15 -17.70 -4.89
C TYR A 76 12.23 -16.85 -4.01
N SER A 77 11.18 -16.29 -4.60
CA SER A 77 10.33 -15.23 -4.04
C SER A 77 8.94 -15.68 -3.55
N SER A 78 8.60 -16.94 -3.84
CA SER A 78 7.40 -17.63 -3.35
C SER A 78 7.77 -18.77 -2.40
N ILE A 79 6.84 -19.16 -1.52
CA ILE A 79 7.06 -20.28 -0.62
C ILE A 79 7.20 -21.60 -1.38
N THR A 80 6.49 -21.71 -2.51
CA THR A 80 6.58 -22.84 -3.42
C THR A 80 7.93 -22.87 -4.13
N GLU A 81 8.49 -21.71 -4.47
CA GLU A 81 9.84 -21.59 -5.03
C GLU A 81 10.90 -21.97 -3.97
N LEU A 82 10.71 -21.59 -2.71
CA LEU A 82 11.58 -22.03 -1.61
C LEU A 82 11.52 -23.55 -1.40
N ASP A 83 10.35 -24.17 -1.52
CA ASP A 83 10.21 -25.64 -1.48
C ASP A 83 10.99 -26.32 -2.62
N GLN A 84 10.98 -25.73 -3.81
CA GLN A 84 11.76 -26.22 -4.94
C GLN A 84 13.27 -26.10 -4.69
N LEU A 85 13.73 -24.98 -4.12
CA LEU A 85 15.13 -24.80 -3.75
C LEU A 85 15.57 -25.81 -2.68
N HIS A 86 14.75 -26.02 -1.65
CA HIS A 86 15.02 -27.03 -0.62
C HIS A 86 15.09 -28.43 -1.23
N THR A 87 14.11 -28.81 -2.06
CA THR A 87 14.07 -30.11 -2.74
C THR A 87 15.29 -30.31 -3.65
N LEU A 88 15.69 -29.27 -4.39
CA LEU A 88 16.91 -29.28 -5.21
C LEU A 88 18.16 -29.51 -4.34
N ALA A 89 18.27 -28.80 -3.22
CA ALA A 89 19.41 -28.92 -2.31
C ALA A 89 19.48 -30.31 -1.67
N VAL A 90 18.35 -30.89 -1.26
CA VAL A 90 18.30 -32.25 -0.71
C VAL A 90 18.67 -33.29 -1.78
N ASN A 91 18.07 -33.22 -2.97
CA ASN A 91 18.31 -34.18 -4.05
C ASN A 91 19.78 -34.20 -4.52
N ASN A 92 20.46 -33.05 -4.44
CA ASN A 92 21.88 -32.93 -4.81
C ASN A 92 22.85 -33.13 -3.63
N GLY A 93 22.35 -33.46 -2.44
CA GLY A 93 23.16 -33.66 -1.23
C GLY A 93 23.84 -32.39 -0.73
N TRP A 94 23.24 -31.21 -1.00
CA TRP A 94 23.74 -29.91 -0.55
C TRP A 94 23.19 -29.49 0.81
N TYR A 95 22.12 -30.12 1.29
CA TYR A 95 21.46 -29.78 2.54
C TYR A 95 21.85 -30.74 3.66
N THR A 96 21.91 -30.23 4.90
CA THR A 96 22.24 -31.03 6.08
C THR A 96 21.24 -32.18 6.31
N THR A 97 21.77 -33.35 6.65
CA THR A 97 20.96 -34.50 7.08
C THR A 97 20.49 -34.35 8.52
N GLN A 98 21.07 -33.44 9.30
CA GLN A 98 20.75 -33.17 10.70
C GLN A 98 19.94 -31.87 10.86
N SER A 99 18.87 -31.74 10.07
CA SER A 99 18.04 -30.52 10.00
C SER A 99 17.24 -30.26 11.29
N GLN A 100 17.09 -31.25 12.17
CA GLN A 100 16.40 -31.09 13.46
C GLN A 100 17.07 -30.07 14.39
N TYR A 101 18.38 -29.85 14.24
CA TYR A 101 19.13 -28.85 15.00
C TYR A 101 19.12 -27.46 14.37
N LEU A 102 18.50 -27.31 13.19
CA LEU A 102 18.51 -26.05 12.46
C LEU A 102 17.46 -25.08 13.04
N ASN A 103 17.95 -23.97 13.58
CA ASN A 103 17.11 -22.90 14.17
C ASN A 103 16.86 -21.74 13.22
N THR A 104 17.58 -21.67 12.10
CA THR A 104 17.40 -20.64 11.06
C THR A 104 16.47 -21.16 9.97
N PRO A 105 15.37 -20.45 9.65
CA PRO A 105 14.49 -20.84 8.57
C PRO A 105 15.11 -20.58 7.20
N LEU A 106 14.69 -21.35 6.19
CA LEU A 106 14.87 -20.96 4.80
C LEU A 106 13.99 -19.74 4.54
N SER A 107 14.60 -18.62 4.14
CA SER A 107 13.90 -17.34 4.03
C SER A 107 14.07 -16.64 2.70
N SER A 108 13.09 -15.82 2.34
CA SER A 108 13.09 -14.97 1.16
C SER A 108 12.50 -13.60 1.47
N LEU A 109 13.20 -12.55 1.08
CA LEU A 109 12.75 -11.16 1.19
C LEU A 109 12.61 -10.54 -0.20
N LEU A 110 11.38 -10.20 -0.58
CA LEU A 110 11.04 -9.48 -1.80
C LEU A 110 10.52 -8.08 -1.44
N THR A 111 11.11 -7.05 -2.04
CA THR A 111 10.61 -5.67 -2.02
C THR A 111 10.41 -5.20 -3.45
N GLU A 112 9.19 -4.81 -3.78
CA GLU A 112 8.83 -4.25 -5.08
C GLU A 112 8.31 -2.83 -4.87
N ASN A 113 8.81 -1.90 -5.68
CA ASN A 113 8.35 -0.52 -5.69
C ASN A 113 8.23 -0.04 -7.12
N ILE A 114 7.04 0.41 -7.47
CA ILE A 114 6.69 1.03 -8.74
C ILE A 114 6.33 2.47 -8.44
N THR A 115 7.03 3.41 -9.08
CA THR A 115 6.69 4.82 -9.03
C THR A 115 6.54 5.36 -10.44
N ALA A 116 5.40 5.95 -10.73
CA ALA A 116 5.14 6.66 -11.96
C ALA A 116 4.90 8.13 -11.63
N ARG A 117 5.66 9.03 -12.27
CA ARG A 117 5.52 10.47 -12.12
C ARG A 117 5.41 11.12 -13.48
N THR A 118 4.44 12.00 -13.67
CA THR A 118 4.31 12.80 -14.89
C THR A 118 4.11 14.27 -14.54
N THR A 119 4.65 15.15 -15.37
CA THR A 119 4.47 16.60 -15.26
C THR A 119 3.82 17.10 -16.54
N LEU A 120 2.65 17.72 -16.43
CA LEU A 120 1.88 18.29 -17.54
C LEU A 120 1.87 19.81 -17.41
N GLU A 121 1.98 20.52 -18.54
CA GLU A 121 1.69 21.96 -18.62
C GLU A 121 0.64 22.21 -19.71
N PRO A 122 -0.66 22.14 -19.37
CA PRO A 122 -1.74 22.39 -20.32
C PRO A 122 -1.73 23.78 -20.96
N PHE A 123 -1.32 24.81 -20.20
CA PHE A 123 -1.16 26.19 -20.66
C PHE A 123 -0.10 26.90 -19.83
N ARG A 124 0.41 28.02 -20.34
CA ARG A 124 1.57 28.72 -19.77
C ARG A 124 1.40 28.97 -18.27
N GLY A 125 2.34 28.44 -17.49
CA GLY A 125 2.42 28.65 -16.05
C GLY A 125 1.45 27.82 -15.22
N PHE A 126 0.71 26.86 -15.80
CA PHE A 126 -0.10 25.89 -15.07
C PHE A 126 0.55 24.51 -15.08
N ASN A 127 1.27 24.20 -14.00
CA ASN A 127 1.97 22.94 -13.83
C ASN A 127 1.09 21.94 -13.08
N VAL A 128 0.90 20.76 -13.66
CA VAL A 128 0.21 19.63 -13.04
C VAL A 128 1.21 18.51 -12.88
N GLN A 129 1.51 18.13 -11.64
CA GLN A 129 2.31 16.95 -11.35
C GLN A 129 1.35 15.84 -10.94
N LEU A 130 1.51 14.65 -11.52
CA LEU A 130 0.80 13.46 -11.09
C LEU A 130 1.82 12.43 -10.61
N ASP A 131 1.53 11.79 -9.48
CA ASP A 131 2.35 10.70 -8.94
C ASP A 131 1.47 9.51 -8.55
N ALA A 132 1.92 8.32 -8.93
CA ALA A 132 1.32 7.07 -8.53
C ALA A 132 2.41 6.16 -7.96
N ARG A 133 2.13 5.51 -6.84
CA ARG A 133 3.07 4.58 -6.20
C ARG A 133 2.38 3.28 -5.82
N TRP A 134 3.11 2.19 -5.99
CA TRP A 134 2.70 0.86 -5.56
C TRP A 134 3.93 0.19 -4.97
N GLN A 135 3.85 -0.21 -3.71
CA GLN A 135 4.96 -0.82 -3.00
C GLN A 135 4.47 -2.03 -2.22
N ARG A 136 5.20 -3.14 -2.34
CA ARG A 136 4.94 -4.37 -1.62
C ARG A 136 6.24 -4.89 -1.02
N THR A 137 6.19 -5.23 0.26
CA THR A 137 7.25 -5.96 0.94
C THR A 137 6.70 -7.31 1.37
N LYS A 138 7.41 -8.38 1.05
CA LYS A 138 7.04 -9.76 1.34
C LYS A 138 8.25 -10.48 1.91
N ASN A 139 8.11 -11.00 3.11
CA ASN A 139 9.06 -11.89 3.75
C ASN A 139 8.42 -13.27 3.87
N GLN A 140 9.14 -14.32 3.52
CA GLN A 140 8.68 -15.70 3.61
C GLN A 140 9.72 -16.55 4.30
N GLU A 141 9.27 -17.37 5.22
CA GLU A 141 10.12 -18.22 6.04
C GLU A 141 9.50 -19.61 6.11
N ALA A 142 10.33 -20.65 5.96
CA ALA A 142 9.92 -22.03 6.12
C ALA A 142 10.96 -22.82 6.93
N TYR A 143 10.47 -23.61 7.87
CA TYR A 143 11.30 -24.55 8.61
C TYR A 143 11.20 -25.94 8.00
N TYR A 144 12.33 -26.43 7.49
CA TYR A 144 12.50 -27.79 7.01
C TYR A 144 13.31 -28.58 8.05
N ARG A 145 12.61 -29.35 8.87
CA ARG A 145 13.19 -30.17 9.95
C ARG A 145 12.77 -31.62 9.80
N ASN A 146 13.67 -32.54 10.13
CA ASN A 146 13.35 -33.95 10.21
C ASN A 146 12.38 -34.18 11.37
N ALA A 147 11.41 -35.07 11.17
CA ALA A 147 10.50 -35.52 12.21
C ALA A 147 11.26 -36.36 13.26
N ILE A 148 11.00 -36.10 14.54
CA ILE A 148 11.68 -36.73 15.67
C ILE A 148 10.80 -37.84 16.24
N ASP A 149 11.40 -38.99 16.52
CA ASP A 149 10.75 -40.06 17.26
C ASP A 149 10.85 -39.80 18.77
N THR A 150 9.78 -39.27 19.35
CA THR A 150 9.71 -38.99 20.79
C THR A 150 9.42 -40.23 21.64
N SER A 151 9.10 -41.37 21.01
CA SER A 151 8.85 -42.65 21.68
C SER A 151 10.11 -43.48 21.88
N PHE A 152 11.20 -43.12 21.19
CA PHE A 152 12.46 -43.83 21.25
C PHE A 152 13.13 -43.69 22.63
N ALA A 153 13.71 -44.79 23.13
CA ALA A 153 14.33 -44.83 24.46
C ALA A 153 15.45 -43.79 24.63
N THR A 154 16.20 -43.46 23.57
CA THR A 154 17.26 -42.45 23.59
C THR A 154 16.71 -41.03 23.78
N TYR A 155 15.56 -40.69 23.18
CA TYR A 155 14.92 -39.40 23.40
C TYR A 155 14.45 -39.25 24.86
N THR A 156 13.83 -40.31 25.41
CA THR A 156 13.28 -40.29 26.77
C THR A 156 14.34 -40.38 27.88
N SER A 157 15.52 -40.94 27.60
CA SER A 157 16.59 -41.13 28.58
C SER A 157 17.75 -40.13 28.49
N LEU A 158 18.07 -39.63 27.28
CA LEU A 158 19.24 -38.78 27.03
C LEU A 158 18.87 -37.39 26.46
N GLY A 159 17.61 -37.18 26.06
CA GLY A 159 17.15 -35.91 25.47
C GLY A 159 17.71 -35.63 24.08
N GLU A 160 18.29 -36.63 23.42
CA GLU A 160 18.84 -36.50 22.07
C GLU A 160 17.72 -36.50 21.01
N LEU A 161 17.78 -35.56 20.06
CA LEU A 161 16.81 -35.44 18.97
C LEU A 161 17.10 -36.49 17.88
N VAL A 162 16.56 -37.70 18.06
CA VAL A 162 16.68 -38.80 17.11
C VAL A 162 15.58 -38.72 16.05
N PRO A 163 15.91 -38.51 14.76
CA PRO A 163 14.92 -38.50 13.69
C PRO A 163 14.38 -39.92 13.43
N TYR A 164 13.20 -40.02 12.83
CA TYR A 164 12.67 -41.31 12.37
C TYR A 164 13.63 -42.00 11.39
N ALA A 165 13.60 -43.33 11.33
CA ALA A 165 14.49 -44.14 10.50
C ALA A 165 14.36 -43.84 8.99
N ASP A 166 13.20 -43.38 8.53
CA ASP A 166 12.94 -42.94 7.16
C ASP A 166 13.35 -41.48 6.89
N SER A 167 13.79 -40.75 7.92
CA SER A 167 14.21 -39.35 7.87
C SER A 167 13.19 -38.42 7.19
N HIS A 168 11.90 -38.72 7.32
CA HIS A 168 10.86 -37.86 6.75
C HIS A 168 10.82 -36.49 7.46
N LEU A 169 10.34 -35.47 6.74
CA LEU A 169 10.22 -34.12 7.28
C LEU A 169 9.00 -34.02 8.21
N ALA A 170 9.16 -33.26 9.29
CA ALA A 170 8.03 -32.76 10.05
C ALA A 170 7.18 -31.82 9.17
N PRO A 171 5.87 -31.63 9.49
CA PRO A 171 5.03 -30.70 8.74
C PRO A 171 5.67 -29.32 8.60
N VAL A 172 5.92 -28.89 7.36
CA VAL A 172 6.64 -27.65 7.06
C VAL A 172 5.85 -26.47 7.63
N GLN A 173 6.46 -25.77 8.58
CA GLN A 173 5.89 -24.55 9.14
C GLN A 173 6.35 -23.38 8.28
N ALA A 174 5.47 -22.95 7.37
CA ALA A 174 5.69 -21.79 6.52
C ALA A 174 4.92 -20.57 7.03
N ILE A 175 5.61 -19.45 7.15
CA ILE A 175 5.02 -18.17 7.52
C ILE A 175 5.45 -17.10 6.52
N GLY A 176 4.46 -16.40 5.97
CA GLY A 176 4.64 -15.21 5.17
C GLY A 176 4.26 -13.98 5.98
N THR A 177 5.09 -12.96 5.95
CA THR A 177 4.79 -11.64 6.50
C THR A 177 5.03 -10.58 5.45
N GLY A 178 4.47 -9.39 5.64
CA GLY A 178 4.71 -8.32 4.70
C GLY A 178 3.86 -7.10 4.96
N SER A 179 4.08 -6.09 4.11
CA SER A 179 3.33 -4.85 4.11
C SER A 179 3.04 -4.43 2.68
N PHE A 180 2.02 -3.59 2.52
CA PHE A 180 1.62 -3.11 1.21
C PHE A 180 1.17 -1.66 1.29
N SER A 181 1.55 -0.86 0.30
CA SER A 181 1.04 0.50 0.17
C SER A 181 0.82 0.87 -1.29
N THR A 182 -0.26 1.58 -1.56
CA THR A 182 -0.58 2.06 -2.91
C THR A 182 -1.25 3.42 -2.84
N THR A 183 -1.08 4.23 -3.87
CA THR A 183 -1.82 5.49 -3.99
C THR A 183 -3.28 5.22 -4.34
N THR A 184 -4.18 5.97 -3.72
CA THR A 184 -5.60 5.90 -4.00
C THR A 184 -6.23 7.30 -3.99
N ILE A 185 -7.53 7.40 -4.24
CA ILE A 185 -8.31 8.64 -4.20
C ILE A 185 -9.56 8.40 -3.35
N THR A 186 -9.64 9.13 -2.24
CA THR A 186 -10.74 9.08 -1.27
C THR A 186 -11.39 10.46 -1.03
N ILE A 187 -11.11 11.42 -1.91
CA ILE A 187 -11.51 12.83 -1.75
C ILE A 187 -13.03 13.01 -1.64
N GLN A 188 -13.80 12.08 -2.21
CA GLN A 188 -15.27 12.09 -2.20
C GLN A 188 -15.85 12.09 -0.79
N THR A 189 -15.18 11.45 0.17
CA THR A 189 -15.63 11.35 1.57
C THR A 189 -14.90 12.31 2.51
N HIS A 190 -13.99 13.12 1.98
CA HIS A 190 -13.18 14.04 2.79
C HIS A 190 -14.03 15.17 3.36
N PHE A 191 -14.95 15.72 2.54
CA PHE A 191 -15.77 16.88 2.85
C PHE A 191 -17.23 16.49 3.10
N GLY A 192 -17.83 16.99 4.19
CA GLY A 192 -19.28 16.89 4.43
C GLY A 192 -19.81 15.55 4.94
N ASP A 193 -18.91 14.60 5.23
CA ASP A 193 -19.27 13.31 5.82
C ASP A 193 -19.34 13.34 7.34
N LEU A 194 -18.55 14.19 8.00
CA LEU A 194 -18.56 14.36 9.46
C LEU A 194 -19.63 15.39 9.86
N GLY A 195 -20.52 15.03 10.78
CA GLY A 195 -21.45 15.97 11.39
C GLY A 195 -20.73 17.07 12.19
N ALA A 196 -21.39 18.20 12.40
CA ALA A 196 -20.80 19.35 13.12
C ALA A 196 -20.29 19.00 14.54
N ASN A 197 -20.92 18.01 15.17
CA ASN A 197 -20.58 17.54 16.52
C ASN A 197 -19.64 16.33 16.52
N GLY A 198 -19.22 15.83 15.34
CA GLY A 198 -18.37 14.63 15.20
C GLY A 198 -19.07 13.28 15.44
N GLU A 199 -20.29 13.29 15.97
CA GLU A 199 -21.06 12.09 16.34
C GLU A 199 -21.48 11.24 15.14
N THR A 200 -21.89 11.86 14.04
CA THR A 200 -22.33 11.17 12.82
C THR A 200 -21.26 11.20 11.74
N SER A 201 -21.10 10.09 11.01
CA SER A 201 -20.19 10.01 9.87
C SER A 201 -20.83 9.21 8.75
N LYS A 202 -21.20 9.87 7.65
CA LYS A 202 -21.83 9.22 6.49
C LYS A 202 -20.96 8.12 5.89
N ALA A 203 -19.63 8.31 5.88
CA ALA A 203 -18.69 7.28 5.43
C ALA A 203 -18.70 6.06 6.36
N PHE A 204 -18.80 6.28 7.68
CA PHE A 204 -18.87 5.19 8.65
C PHE A 204 -20.22 4.46 8.57
N ASP A 205 -21.33 5.18 8.42
CA ASP A 205 -22.66 4.58 8.29
C ASP A 205 -22.75 3.74 7.01
N ARG A 206 -22.21 4.25 5.89
CA ARG A 206 -22.08 3.49 4.63
C ARG A 206 -21.20 2.26 4.80
N PHE A 207 -20.12 2.36 5.59
CA PHE A 207 -19.28 1.20 5.91
C PHE A 207 -20.06 0.13 6.65
N VAL A 208 -20.83 0.50 7.68
CA VAL A 208 -21.68 -0.44 8.44
C VAL A 208 -22.68 -1.13 7.52
N GLU A 209 -23.36 -0.37 6.65
CA GLU A 209 -24.35 -0.89 5.69
C GLU A 209 -23.70 -1.82 4.63
N ASN A 210 -22.57 -1.41 4.08
CA ASN A 210 -21.84 -2.17 3.05
C ASN A 210 -21.43 -3.58 3.51
N ARG A 211 -21.23 -3.79 4.83
CA ARG A 211 -20.91 -5.12 5.38
C ARG A 211 -21.96 -6.16 5.02
N GLN A 212 -23.25 -5.79 5.01
CA GLN A 212 -24.34 -6.72 4.69
C GLN A 212 -24.23 -7.23 3.25
N PHE A 213 -24.06 -6.30 2.30
CA PHE A 213 -23.94 -6.65 0.89
C PHE A 213 -22.71 -7.52 0.61
N VAL A 214 -21.56 -7.16 1.18
CA VAL A 214 -20.31 -7.94 0.98
C VAL A 214 -20.44 -9.33 1.59
N GLN A 215 -20.95 -9.43 2.83
CA GLN A 215 -21.13 -10.71 3.51
C GLN A 215 -22.05 -11.64 2.72
N GLN A 216 -23.19 -11.15 2.24
CA GLN A 216 -24.14 -11.97 1.47
C GLN A 216 -23.52 -12.49 0.18
N LYS A 217 -22.76 -11.66 -0.53
CA LYS A 217 -22.09 -12.04 -1.78
C LYS A 217 -20.97 -13.05 -1.54
N LEU A 218 -20.14 -12.85 -0.51
CA LEU A 218 -19.10 -13.80 -0.13
C LEU A 218 -19.69 -15.14 0.32
N GLN A 219 -20.77 -15.10 1.11
CA GLN A 219 -21.47 -16.30 1.58
C GLN A 219 -22.12 -17.07 0.43
N ALA A 220 -22.69 -16.37 -0.56
CA ALA A 220 -23.29 -17.00 -1.75
C ALA A 220 -22.25 -17.65 -2.67
N ALA A 221 -21.05 -17.08 -2.75
CA ALA A 221 -19.95 -17.63 -3.55
C ALA A 221 -19.16 -18.72 -2.82
N ALA A 222 -19.33 -18.86 -1.50
CA ALA A 222 -18.60 -19.80 -0.67
C ALA A 222 -18.76 -21.27 -1.16
N PRO A 223 -17.73 -22.11 -1.01
CA PRO A 223 -17.80 -23.50 -1.44
C PRO A 223 -18.93 -24.24 -0.73
N THR A 224 -19.82 -24.83 -1.53
CA THR A 224 -20.91 -25.66 -1.05
C THR A 224 -20.54 -27.14 -1.19
N THR A 225 -20.93 -27.95 -0.22
CA THR A 225 -20.88 -29.42 -0.33
C THR A 225 -22.32 -29.90 -0.27
N ASN A 226 -22.78 -30.62 -1.30
CA ASN A 226 -24.17 -31.08 -1.43
C ASN A 226 -25.22 -29.95 -1.30
N GLY A 227 -24.91 -28.75 -1.82
CA GLY A 227 -25.82 -27.60 -1.76
C GLY A 227 -25.89 -26.89 -0.40
N VAL A 228 -25.14 -27.34 0.60
CA VAL A 228 -25.02 -26.68 1.91
C VAL A 228 -23.69 -25.94 1.99
N SER A 229 -23.73 -24.67 2.41
CA SER A 229 -22.51 -23.90 2.61
C SER A 229 -21.69 -24.52 3.75
N THR A 230 -20.40 -24.74 3.48
CA THR A 230 -19.54 -25.49 4.40
C THR A 230 -19.01 -24.63 5.56
N GLY A 231 -19.01 -23.30 5.41
CA GLY A 231 -18.54 -22.36 6.43
C GLY A 231 -19.28 -21.03 6.35
N LEU A 232 -19.04 -20.16 7.34
CA LEU A 232 -19.77 -18.91 7.50
C LEU A 232 -18.83 -17.69 7.45
N TYR A 233 -19.26 -16.64 6.75
CA TYR A 233 -18.72 -15.30 6.87
C TYR A 233 -19.58 -14.50 7.87
N SER A 234 -18.98 -14.08 8.99
CA SER A 234 -19.57 -13.09 9.89
C SER A 234 -19.45 -11.68 9.29
N TYR A 235 -20.33 -10.75 9.69
CA TYR A 235 -20.20 -9.32 9.36
C TYR A 235 -18.87 -8.71 9.82
N ASN A 236 -18.24 -9.28 10.85
CA ASN A 236 -16.92 -8.85 11.35
C ASN A 236 -15.77 -9.69 10.81
N SER A 237 -16.00 -10.50 9.78
CA SER A 237 -14.91 -11.19 9.09
C SER A 237 -14.01 -10.17 8.41
N GLN A 238 -12.69 -10.41 8.46
CA GLN A 238 -11.70 -9.49 7.91
C GLN A 238 -11.98 -9.09 6.46
N GLU A 239 -12.35 -10.05 5.60
CA GLU A 239 -12.62 -9.80 4.17
C GLU A 239 -13.83 -8.88 3.99
N VAL A 240 -14.88 -9.09 4.79
CA VAL A 240 -16.09 -8.25 4.81
C VAL A 240 -15.73 -6.84 5.27
N LEU A 241 -14.99 -6.71 6.37
CA LEU A 241 -14.61 -5.42 6.95
C LEU A 241 -13.70 -4.62 6.02
N ILE A 242 -12.67 -5.24 5.44
CA ILE A 242 -11.72 -4.53 4.57
C ILE A 242 -12.41 -4.04 3.29
N GLN A 243 -13.19 -4.90 2.64
CA GLN A 243 -13.85 -4.52 1.39
C GLN A 243 -14.92 -3.44 1.62
N SER A 244 -15.79 -3.61 2.63
CA SER A 244 -16.80 -2.61 2.96
C SER A 244 -16.18 -1.27 3.36
N PHE A 245 -15.06 -1.30 4.09
CA PHE A 245 -14.30 -0.11 4.46
C PHE A 245 -13.71 0.59 3.24
N LEU A 246 -13.07 -0.14 2.34
CA LEU A 246 -12.54 0.41 1.10
C LEU A 246 -13.68 1.07 0.29
N ASP A 247 -14.77 0.36 0.00
CA ASP A 247 -15.86 0.91 -0.78
C ASP A 247 -16.45 2.17 -0.13
N ALA A 248 -16.71 2.14 1.18
CA ALA A 248 -17.32 3.24 1.89
C ALA A 248 -16.49 4.53 1.86
N TYR A 249 -15.18 4.43 2.16
CA TYR A 249 -14.27 5.58 2.15
C TYR A 249 -13.89 6.06 0.74
N HIS A 250 -14.07 5.22 -0.29
CA HIS A 250 -14.05 5.65 -1.69
C HIS A 250 -15.36 6.29 -2.15
N GLY A 251 -16.38 6.38 -1.30
CA GLY A 251 -17.68 6.98 -1.65
C GLY A 251 -18.65 6.03 -2.34
N LYS A 252 -18.38 4.72 -2.35
CA LYS A 252 -19.13 3.71 -3.11
C LYS A 252 -19.97 2.81 -2.22
N SER A 253 -21.11 2.36 -2.74
CA SER A 253 -21.91 1.27 -2.15
C SER A 253 -21.38 -0.08 -2.62
N SER A 254 -21.39 -1.08 -1.74
CA SER A 254 -21.00 -2.46 -2.05
C SER A 254 -22.13 -3.31 -2.64
N SER A 255 -23.26 -2.73 -3.02
CA SER A 255 -24.40 -3.47 -3.62
C SER A 255 -24.04 -4.21 -4.93
N GLY A 256 -23.16 -3.61 -5.73
CA GLY A 256 -22.60 -4.20 -6.96
C GLY A 256 -21.36 -5.07 -6.74
N TYR A 257 -21.02 -5.40 -5.50
CA TYR A 257 -19.85 -6.23 -5.21
C TYR A 257 -20.03 -7.63 -5.78
N GLU A 258 -19.02 -8.07 -6.53
CA GLU A 258 -18.87 -9.44 -6.98
C GLU A 258 -17.87 -10.12 -6.06
N ALA A 259 -18.22 -11.29 -5.54
CA ALA A 259 -17.32 -12.07 -4.73
C ALA A 259 -16.11 -12.48 -5.57
N LYS A 260 -14.97 -11.89 -5.24
CA LYS A 260 -13.66 -12.21 -5.79
C LYS A 260 -12.79 -12.74 -4.66
N ASN A 261 -11.72 -13.42 -5.02
CA ASN A 261 -10.72 -13.82 -4.04
C ASN A 261 -10.21 -12.59 -3.29
N PHE A 262 -10.06 -12.75 -1.98
CA PHE A 262 -9.54 -11.69 -1.15
C PHE A 262 -8.09 -11.39 -1.54
N ASN A 263 -7.92 -10.33 -2.31
CA ASN A 263 -6.63 -9.81 -2.74
C ASN A 263 -6.38 -8.45 -2.08
N PRO A 264 -5.70 -8.41 -0.92
CA PRO A 264 -5.40 -7.15 -0.24
C PRO A 264 -4.41 -6.26 -1.02
N PHE A 265 -3.80 -6.78 -2.09
CA PHE A 265 -2.79 -6.11 -2.91
C PHE A 265 -3.32 -5.71 -4.30
N GLY A 266 -4.57 -6.05 -4.63
CA GLY A 266 -5.16 -5.94 -5.97
C GLY A 266 -5.59 -4.53 -6.38
N MET A 267 -5.28 -3.54 -5.56
CA MET A 267 -5.70 -2.17 -5.78
C MET A 267 -4.81 -1.48 -6.82
N ILE A 268 -5.43 -1.04 -7.90
CA ILE A 268 -4.75 -0.29 -8.97
C ILE A 268 -4.33 1.08 -8.41
N PRO A 269 -3.05 1.47 -8.53
CA PRO A 269 -2.58 2.75 -8.03
C PRO A 269 -3.21 3.90 -8.83
N LEU A 270 -3.92 4.78 -8.13
CA LEU A 270 -4.50 5.99 -8.72
C LEU A 270 -3.53 7.17 -8.55
N PRO A 271 -3.50 8.13 -9.49
CA PRO A 271 -2.59 9.26 -9.38
C PRO A 271 -3.04 10.25 -8.31
N ASN A 272 -2.11 10.60 -7.42
CA ASN A 272 -2.14 11.85 -6.67
C ASN A 272 -1.82 13.01 -7.60
N TRP A 273 -2.13 14.24 -7.18
CA TRP A 273 -1.88 15.42 -8.01
C TRP A 273 -1.41 16.63 -7.22
N ARG A 274 -0.60 17.44 -7.88
CA ARG A 274 -0.24 18.79 -7.45
C ARG A 274 -0.44 19.75 -8.61
N LEU A 275 -1.19 20.82 -8.35
CA LEU A 275 -1.49 21.90 -9.27
C LEU A 275 -0.77 23.15 -8.78
N ASP A 276 0.07 23.74 -9.63
CA ASP A 276 0.72 25.02 -9.36
C ASP A 276 0.41 25.98 -10.52
N TYR A 277 -0.19 27.12 -10.22
CA TYR A 277 -0.46 28.18 -11.19
C TYR A 277 0.36 29.43 -10.87
N ASN A 278 1.31 29.77 -11.73
CA ASN A 278 2.29 30.84 -11.51
C ASN A 278 2.06 32.08 -12.38
N SER A 279 1.20 32.00 -13.39
CA SER A 279 1.01 33.08 -14.37
C SER A 279 -0.13 34.05 -14.03
N PHE A 280 -0.66 34.01 -12.80
CA PHE A 280 -1.71 34.95 -12.40
C PHE A 280 -1.24 36.41 -12.41
N ALA A 281 0.01 36.66 -12.00
CA ALA A 281 0.60 38.00 -12.02
C ALA A 281 0.78 38.57 -13.44
N ASP A 282 0.75 37.75 -14.49
CA ASP A 282 0.91 38.19 -15.87
C ASP A 282 -0.38 38.73 -16.51
N LEU A 283 -1.52 38.62 -15.84
CA LEU A 283 -2.80 39.08 -16.39
C LEU A 283 -2.88 40.63 -16.39
N PRO A 284 -3.53 41.25 -17.40
CA PRO A 284 -3.78 42.69 -17.42
C PRO A 284 -4.50 43.14 -16.13
N GLY A 285 -3.97 44.16 -15.45
CA GLY A 285 -4.48 44.66 -14.17
C GLY A 285 -3.86 44.03 -12.91
N MET A 286 -3.33 42.80 -12.98
CA MET A 286 -2.63 42.16 -11.85
C MET A 286 -1.12 42.46 -11.84
N ARG A 287 -0.55 42.76 -13.01
CA ARG A 287 0.87 43.11 -13.21
C ARG A 287 1.34 44.32 -12.38
N ASP A 288 0.46 45.29 -12.17
CA ASP A 288 0.79 46.52 -11.45
C ASP A 288 0.77 46.31 -9.92
N LEU A 289 0.07 45.27 -9.46
CA LEU A 289 -0.08 44.93 -8.05
C LEU A 289 0.96 43.90 -7.60
N PHE A 290 1.18 42.86 -8.41
CA PHE A 290 1.97 41.68 -8.05
C PHE A 290 3.18 41.49 -8.97
N ARG A 291 4.37 41.32 -8.39
CA ARG A 291 5.56 40.79 -9.08
C ARG A 291 5.42 39.28 -9.31
N THR A 292 4.93 38.56 -8.30
CA THR A 292 4.68 37.12 -8.36
C THR A 292 3.38 36.79 -7.67
N PHE A 293 2.65 35.82 -8.21
CA PHE A 293 1.44 35.30 -7.60
C PHE A 293 1.29 33.84 -7.99
N THR A 294 1.34 32.96 -6.99
CA THR A 294 1.33 31.52 -7.17
C THR A 294 0.19 30.92 -6.36
N ILE A 295 -0.70 30.20 -7.06
CA ILE A 295 -1.75 29.37 -6.46
C ILE A 295 -1.27 27.93 -6.48
N THR A 296 -1.36 27.25 -5.35
CA THR A 296 -0.93 25.86 -5.18
C THR A 296 -2.07 25.04 -4.58
N HIS A 297 -2.25 23.82 -5.07
CA HIS A 297 -3.15 22.83 -4.54
C HIS A 297 -2.47 21.46 -4.65
N ALA A 298 -2.44 20.69 -3.59
CA ALA A 298 -1.86 19.36 -3.61
C ALA A 298 -2.77 18.37 -2.90
N TYR A 299 -2.98 17.21 -3.51
CA TYR A 299 -3.74 16.10 -2.97
C TYR A 299 -2.88 14.85 -2.96
N THR A 300 -2.86 14.17 -1.82
CA THR A 300 -2.22 12.87 -1.66
C THR A 300 -3.17 11.95 -0.90
N SER A 301 -3.39 10.74 -1.41
CA SER A 301 -4.07 9.69 -0.67
C SER A 301 -3.38 8.34 -0.87
N VAL A 302 -3.22 7.63 0.24
CA VAL A 302 -2.40 6.44 0.33
C VAL A 302 -3.16 5.41 1.14
N TYR A 303 -3.43 4.28 0.53
CA TYR A 303 -3.84 3.08 1.24
C TYR A 303 -2.59 2.36 1.75
N THR A 304 -2.55 2.04 3.04
CA THR A 304 -1.50 1.22 3.61
C THR A 304 -2.09 0.06 4.37
N LEU A 305 -1.57 -1.12 4.09
CA LEU A 305 -1.76 -2.32 4.87
C LEU A 305 -0.49 -2.48 5.72
N GLY A 306 -0.62 -2.26 7.03
CA GLY A 306 0.50 -2.12 7.95
C GLY A 306 1.35 -3.39 8.00
N SER A 307 0.75 -4.49 8.43
CA SER A 307 1.37 -5.82 8.39
C SER A 307 0.32 -6.90 8.15
N TYR A 308 0.65 -7.89 7.33
CA TYR A 308 -0.07 -9.15 7.26
C TYR A 308 0.81 -10.32 7.69
N THR A 309 0.15 -11.40 8.09
CA THR A 309 0.73 -12.72 8.32
C THR A 309 -0.05 -13.73 7.48
N THR A 310 0.55 -14.86 7.13
CA THR A 310 -0.17 -15.95 6.44
C THR A 310 -0.60 -17.02 7.44
N ALA A 311 -1.73 -17.65 7.20
CA ALA A 311 -2.16 -18.82 7.96
C ALA A 311 -1.27 -20.03 7.64
N THR A 312 -0.71 -20.68 8.67
CA THR A 312 0.24 -21.81 8.55
C THR A 312 -0.41 -23.12 8.11
N ASN A 313 -1.73 -23.25 8.29
CA ASN A 313 -2.46 -24.51 8.10
C ASN A 313 -2.90 -24.73 6.64
N TYR A 314 -2.66 -23.75 5.76
CA TYR A 314 -2.98 -23.88 4.35
C TYR A 314 -1.99 -24.80 3.64
N THR A 315 -2.49 -25.91 3.13
CA THR A 315 -1.71 -26.89 2.37
C THR A 315 -2.16 -26.96 0.92
N ASP A 316 -1.27 -27.46 0.06
CA ASP A 316 -1.54 -27.57 -1.37
C ASP A 316 -2.54 -28.72 -1.64
N GLN A 317 -3.75 -28.36 -2.06
CA GLN A 317 -4.81 -29.31 -2.39
C GLN A 317 -4.73 -29.86 -3.81
N THR A 318 -3.87 -29.32 -4.69
CA THR A 318 -3.77 -29.75 -6.10
C THR A 318 -3.25 -31.18 -6.27
N THR A 319 -2.60 -31.72 -5.24
CA THR A 319 -2.08 -33.10 -5.23
C THR A 319 -3.13 -34.14 -4.83
N GLY A 320 -4.36 -33.73 -4.47
CA GLY A 320 -5.39 -34.64 -3.96
C GLY A 320 -5.06 -35.26 -2.58
N ASN A 321 -3.90 -34.92 -2.00
CA ASN A 321 -3.46 -35.38 -0.69
C ASN A 321 -3.38 -34.18 0.28
N PRO A 322 -4.38 -33.96 1.15
CA PRO A 322 -4.37 -32.89 2.14
C PRO A 322 -3.23 -33.01 3.17
N ASN A 323 -2.55 -34.16 3.22
CA ASN A 323 -1.40 -34.44 4.09
C ASN A 323 -0.05 -34.36 3.35
N SER A 324 0.01 -33.77 2.16
CA SER A 324 1.27 -33.62 1.40
C SER A 324 2.34 -32.83 2.17
N GLY A 325 1.94 -32.05 3.18
CA GLY A 325 2.83 -31.29 4.06
C GLY A 325 3.58 -30.16 3.36
N LYS A 326 3.26 -29.91 2.08
CA LYS A 326 3.90 -28.87 1.27
C LYS A 326 3.27 -27.51 1.54
N PRO A 327 4.10 -26.46 1.71
CA PRO A 327 3.59 -25.12 1.89
C PRO A 327 2.91 -24.62 0.62
N TYR A 328 1.76 -23.98 0.79
CA TYR A 328 0.93 -23.47 -0.30
C TYR A 328 0.84 -21.95 -0.23
N GLU A 329 1.05 -21.28 -1.36
CA GLU A 329 0.69 -19.87 -1.54
C GLU A 329 -0.39 -19.78 -2.62
N PRO A 330 -1.59 -19.22 -2.31
CA PRO A 330 -2.64 -19.05 -3.28
C PRO A 330 -2.23 -18.09 -4.38
N ASP A 331 -2.49 -18.49 -5.64
CA ASP A 331 -2.38 -17.60 -6.78
C ASP A 331 -3.42 -16.48 -6.66
N ILE A 332 -2.93 -15.26 -6.58
CA ILE A 332 -3.72 -14.05 -6.41
C ILE A 332 -4.73 -13.84 -7.57
N PHE A 333 -4.47 -14.43 -8.75
CA PHE A 333 -5.33 -14.31 -9.93
C PHE A 333 -6.29 -15.50 -10.14
N ASN A 334 -6.07 -16.63 -9.47
CA ASN A 334 -6.80 -17.87 -9.76
C ASN A 334 -7.09 -18.74 -8.52
N SER A 335 -6.99 -18.18 -7.31
CA SER A 335 -7.27 -18.94 -6.09
C SER A 335 -8.75 -19.30 -5.96
N SER A 336 -9.05 -20.32 -5.16
CA SER A 336 -10.40 -20.53 -4.62
C SER A 336 -10.60 -19.65 -3.38
N LEU A 337 -11.85 -19.43 -3.01
CA LEU A 337 -12.19 -18.87 -1.69
C LEU A 337 -11.57 -19.71 -0.55
N PRO A 338 -11.38 -19.12 0.65
CA PRO A 338 -10.95 -19.86 1.83
C PRO A 338 -11.71 -21.18 2.04
N TYR A 339 -10.97 -22.27 2.30
CA TYR A 339 -11.55 -23.59 2.56
C TYR A 339 -11.36 -24.04 4.03
N LEU A 340 -10.40 -23.45 4.73
CA LEU A 340 -10.15 -23.74 6.14
C LEU A 340 -11.18 -23.04 7.03
N ARG A 341 -11.55 -23.72 8.12
CA ARG A 341 -12.52 -23.24 9.10
C ARG A 341 -11.93 -23.31 10.50
N ASN A 342 -12.31 -22.36 11.34
CA ASN A 342 -12.02 -22.41 12.77
C ASN A 342 -13.05 -23.28 13.52
N SER A 343 -12.89 -23.41 14.84
CA SER A 343 -13.80 -24.16 15.70
C SER A 343 -15.23 -23.62 15.74
N THR A 344 -15.45 -22.36 15.36
CA THR A 344 -16.77 -21.73 15.27
C THR A 344 -17.41 -21.85 13.88
N GLY A 345 -16.76 -22.56 12.95
CA GLY A 345 -17.26 -22.77 11.58
C GLY A 345 -17.06 -21.57 10.64
N GLN A 346 -16.30 -20.55 11.06
CA GLN A 346 -15.97 -19.40 10.23
C GLN A 346 -14.77 -19.69 9.34
N TYR A 347 -14.77 -19.12 8.12
CA TYR A 347 -13.64 -19.23 7.22
C TYR A 347 -12.40 -18.50 7.76
N VAL A 348 -11.25 -19.17 7.68
CA VAL A 348 -9.95 -18.60 8.04
C VAL A 348 -9.28 -18.08 6.78
N PRO A 349 -9.04 -16.77 6.60
CA PRO A 349 -8.41 -16.26 5.39
C PRO A 349 -6.93 -16.67 5.32
N TYR A 350 -6.39 -16.81 4.10
CA TYR A 350 -4.95 -17.09 3.93
C TYR A 350 -4.09 -15.92 4.40
N TYR A 351 -4.43 -14.69 3.98
CA TYR A 351 -3.77 -13.47 4.45
C TYR A 351 -4.52 -12.92 5.67
N VAL A 352 -3.91 -13.00 6.84
CA VAL A 352 -4.42 -12.42 8.09
C VAL A 352 -3.84 -11.02 8.24
N VAL A 353 -4.69 -10.01 8.12
CA VAL A 353 -4.37 -8.59 8.12
C VAL A 353 -4.88 -7.99 9.43
N GLY A 354 -4.01 -7.40 10.25
CA GLY A 354 -4.41 -6.82 11.55
C GLY A 354 -4.97 -5.39 11.45
N GLN A 355 -4.42 -4.57 10.56
CA GLN A 355 -4.86 -3.19 10.38
C GLN A 355 -4.68 -2.73 8.94
N VAL A 356 -5.68 -2.00 8.44
CA VAL A 356 -5.61 -1.25 7.19
C VAL A 356 -5.85 0.23 7.47
N SER A 357 -5.20 1.11 6.72
CA SER A 357 -5.40 2.55 6.88
C SER A 357 -5.38 3.29 5.55
N ILE A 358 -6.05 4.43 5.54
CA ILE A 358 -6.07 5.39 4.45
C ILE A 358 -5.58 6.71 5.02
N LEU A 359 -4.44 7.18 4.52
CA LEU A 359 -3.89 8.49 4.83
C LEU A 359 -4.17 9.42 3.65
N GLU A 360 -5.00 10.42 3.89
CA GLU A 360 -5.37 11.44 2.92
C GLU A 360 -4.93 12.81 3.40
N SER A 361 -4.30 13.59 2.53
CA SER A 361 -3.79 14.91 2.86
C SER A 361 -3.93 15.88 1.68
N LEU A 362 -4.50 17.04 1.98
CA LEU A 362 -4.61 18.21 1.11
C LEU A 362 -3.70 19.30 1.68
N THR A 363 -2.41 19.22 1.36
CA THR A 363 -1.36 20.07 1.92
C THR A 363 -0.61 20.82 0.81
N PRO A 364 -1.08 22.02 0.39
CA PRO A 364 -2.29 22.70 0.85
C PRO A 364 -3.53 22.34 0.01
N LEU A 365 -4.73 22.42 0.61
CA LEU A 365 -6.00 22.47 -0.11
C LEU A 365 -6.06 23.73 -0.98
N LEU A 366 -5.64 24.86 -0.42
CA LEU A 366 -5.45 26.10 -1.14
C LEU A 366 -4.27 26.84 -0.53
N GLY A 367 -3.20 27.00 -1.31
CA GLY A 367 -2.04 27.79 -0.95
C GLY A 367 -1.88 28.95 -1.91
N ILE A 368 -1.83 30.17 -1.40
CA ILE A 368 -1.59 31.39 -2.15
C ILE A 368 -0.29 31.99 -1.63
N ASN A 369 0.66 32.24 -2.53
CA ASN A 369 1.86 32.99 -2.24
C ASN A 369 1.94 34.16 -3.22
N PHE A 370 2.19 35.36 -2.73
CA PHE A 370 2.33 36.53 -3.59
C PHE A 370 3.43 37.45 -3.10
N GLN A 371 3.99 38.20 -4.04
CA GLN A 371 4.90 39.30 -3.78
C GLN A 371 4.44 40.51 -4.58
N THR A 372 4.28 41.65 -3.92
CA THR A 372 3.87 42.89 -4.57
C THR A 372 5.06 43.67 -5.14
N VAL A 373 4.77 44.63 -6.02
CA VAL A 373 5.78 45.57 -6.52
C VAL A 373 6.45 46.37 -5.39
N ASN A 374 5.74 46.59 -4.29
CA ASN A 374 6.18 47.32 -3.10
C ASN A 374 6.88 46.44 -2.05
N ASN A 375 7.41 45.28 -2.43
CA ASN A 375 8.15 44.36 -1.55
C ASN A 375 7.35 43.88 -0.32
N VAL A 376 6.03 43.78 -0.46
CA VAL A 376 5.18 43.06 0.50
C VAL A 376 5.06 41.62 0.01
N THR A 377 5.35 40.66 0.87
CA THR A 377 5.14 39.23 0.61
C THR A 377 3.99 38.73 1.46
N GLY A 378 3.10 37.92 0.88
CA GLY A 378 2.02 37.28 1.61
C GLY A 378 1.95 35.79 1.30
N ARG A 379 1.56 35.03 2.32
CA ARG A 379 1.31 33.59 2.25
C ARG A 379 0.01 33.29 2.98
N LEU A 380 -0.89 32.60 2.32
CA LEU A 380 -2.09 32.02 2.92
C LEU A 380 -2.14 30.56 2.52
N SER A 381 -2.24 29.66 3.48
CA SER A 381 -2.27 28.22 3.22
C SER A 381 -3.31 27.58 4.12
N TYR A 382 -4.30 26.95 3.51
CA TYR A 382 -5.23 26.07 4.21
C TYR A 382 -4.90 24.62 3.86
N SER A 383 -4.61 23.82 4.87
CA SER A 383 -4.31 22.39 4.73
C SER A 383 -5.26 21.56 5.57
N THR A 384 -5.62 20.39 5.07
CA THR A 384 -6.47 19.44 5.79
C THR A 384 -5.98 18.03 5.54
N SER A 385 -5.93 17.20 6.58
CA SER A 385 -5.55 15.80 6.47
C SER A 385 -6.49 14.91 7.28
N ARG A 386 -6.68 13.69 6.81
CA ARG A 386 -7.48 12.65 7.44
C ARG A 386 -6.70 11.35 7.41
N ALA A 387 -6.46 10.76 8.57
CA ALA A 387 -5.95 9.41 8.72
C ALA A 387 -7.07 8.52 9.28
N VAL A 388 -7.48 7.52 8.50
CA VAL A 388 -8.49 6.54 8.93
C VAL A 388 -7.84 5.18 9.04
N ALA A 389 -7.96 4.52 10.18
CA ALA A 389 -7.41 3.20 10.41
C ALA A 389 -8.52 2.25 10.89
N LEU A 390 -8.69 1.13 10.19
CA LEU A 390 -9.56 0.02 10.59
C LEU A 390 -8.70 -1.07 11.23
N ASN A 391 -8.99 -1.38 12.49
CA ASN A 391 -8.50 -2.58 13.15
C ASN A 391 -9.50 -3.71 12.92
N THR A 392 -9.06 -4.76 12.23
CA THR A 392 -9.89 -5.90 11.83
C THR A 392 -10.12 -6.88 12.98
N THR A 393 -9.19 -6.97 13.93
CA THR A 393 -9.28 -7.83 15.11
C THR A 393 -10.37 -7.36 16.07
N ASN A 394 -10.42 -6.05 16.32
CA ASN A 394 -11.39 -5.46 17.26
C ASN A 394 -12.63 -4.89 16.55
N ALA A 395 -12.68 -4.91 15.22
CA ALA A 395 -13.75 -4.32 14.42
C ALA A 395 -13.99 -2.84 14.83
N GLN A 396 -12.95 -2.01 14.77
CA GLN A 396 -12.99 -0.61 15.17
C GLN A 396 -12.33 0.29 14.13
N VAL A 397 -12.92 1.47 13.90
CA VAL A 397 -12.40 2.49 13.02
C VAL A 397 -11.95 3.69 13.85
N THR A 398 -10.69 4.09 13.69
CA THR A 398 -10.15 5.32 14.28
C THR A 398 -9.92 6.33 13.18
N GLU A 399 -10.42 7.54 13.35
CA GLU A 399 -10.30 8.65 12.41
C GLU A 399 -9.61 9.83 13.11
N LEU A 400 -8.46 10.25 12.59
CA LEU A 400 -7.76 11.45 12.98
C LEU A 400 -7.91 12.48 11.86
N ARG A 401 -8.40 13.68 12.20
CA ARG A 401 -8.49 14.82 11.29
C ARG A 401 -7.63 15.95 11.82
N THR A 402 -6.97 16.64 10.90
CA THR A 402 -6.19 17.84 11.18
C THR A 402 -6.55 18.91 10.17
N ALA A 403 -6.82 20.11 10.64
CA ALA A 403 -7.02 21.30 9.81
C ALA A 403 -6.02 22.38 10.24
N ASP A 404 -5.28 22.92 9.27
CA ASP A 404 -4.22 23.89 9.47
C ASP A 404 -4.46 25.13 8.61
N ILE A 405 -4.51 26.31 9.23
CA ILE A 405 -4.51 27.60 8.55
C ILE A 405 -3.21 28.32 8.88
N THR A 406 -2.37 28.54 7.87
CA THR A 406 -1.14 29.31 7.99
C THR A 406 -1.27 30.63 7.24
N ILE A 407 -1.04 31.74 7.95
CA ILE A 407 -1.02 33.10 7.40
C ILE A 407 0.38 33.66 7.65
N GLY A 408 1.08 34.02 6.58
CA GLY A 408 2.39 34.67 6.63
C GLY A 408 2.33 36.03 5.94
N LEU A 409 2.84 37.07 6.59
CA LEU A 409 3.00 38.40 6.03
C LEU A 409 4.45 38.84 6.20
N GLY A 410 5.03 39.41 5.16
CA GLY A 410 6.39 39.93 5.19
C GLY A 410 6.48 41.27 4.47
N TYR A 411 7.38 42.12 4.92
CA TYR A 411 7.65 43.42 4.32
C TYR A 411 9.14 43.72 4.36
N ALA A 412 9.70 44.09 3.21
CA ALA A 412 11.09 44.50 3.10
C ALA A 412 11.19 45.95 2.61
N ALA A 413 11.86 46.80 3.38
CA ALA A 413 12.11 48.20 3.04
C ALA A 413 13.61 48.52 3.12
N THR A 414 14.13 49.12 2.07
CA THR A 414 15.48 49.68 2.03
C THR A 414 15.42 51.19 2.22
N GLY A 415 16.14 51.75 3.19
CA GLY A 415 16.20 53.20 3.35
C GLY A 415 15.11 53.78 4.26
N LEU A 416 15.01 53.31 5.52
CA LEU A 416 14.01 53.80 6.46
C LEU A 416 14.20 55.31 6.72
N LYS A 417 13.21 56.12 6.36
CA LYS A 417 13.15 57.54 6.71
C LYS A 417 12.65 57.66 8.15
N LEU A 418 13.47 58.18 9.05
CA LEU A 418 13.07 58.38 10.44
C LEU A 418 11.92 59.41 10.51
N PRO A 419 10.86 59.17 11.31
CA PRO A 419 9.73 60.10 11.45
C PRO A 419 10.08 61.35 12.27
N PHE A 420 11.29 61.44 12.82
CA PHE A 420 11.80 62.57 13.58
C PHE A 420 13.13 63.07 12.99
N LYS A 421 13.38 64.38 13.09
CA LYS A 421 14.63 65.00 12.63
C LYS A 421 15.73 64.75 13.67
N VAL A 422 16.88 64.25 13.22
CA VAL A 422 18.07 64.07 14.06
C VAL A 422 19.11 65.09 13.59
N GLY A 423 19.34 66.13 14.39
CA GLY A 423 20.25 67.22 14.04
C GLY A 423 19.72 68.19 12.98
N GLY A 424 18.40 68.44 12.91
CA GLY A 424 17.81 69.44 12.01
C GLY A 424 17.47 68.94 10.59
N GLU A 425 18.07 67.83 10.15
CA GLU A 425 17.80 67.21 8.85
C GLU A 425 17.08 65.85 8.96
N GLN A 426 16.33 65.51 7.92
CA GLN A 426 15.62 64.24 7.82
C GLN A 426 16.59 63.15 7.33
N ARG A 427 17.24 62.43 8.26
CA ARG A 427 18.19 61.37 7.89
C ARG A 427 17.47 60.11 7.39
N VAL A 428 17.86 59.65 6.20
CA VAL A 428 17.48 58.34 5.66
C VAL A 428 18.52 57.32 6.11
N LEU A 429 18.10 56.33 6.90
CA LEU A 429 18.98 55.27 7.36
C LEU A 429 19.25 54.30 6.21
N LYS A 430 20.52 54.08 5.84
CA LYS A 430 20.95 53.09 4.83
C LYS A 430 20.83 51.65 5.34
N ASN A 431 19.73 51.31 5.98
CA ASN A 431 19.48 50.00 6.55
C ASN A 431 18.40 49.27 5.74
N ASN A 432 18.50 47.95 5.69
CA ASN A 432 17.48 47.08 5.15
C ASN A 432 16.64 46.56 6.31
N LEU A 433 15.35 46.91 6.35
CA LEU A 433 14.40 46.43 7.33
C LEU A 433 13.60 45.29 6.70
N GLN A 434 13.60 44.13 7.36
CA GLN A 434 12.73 43.01 7.01
C GLN A 434 11.85 42.70 8.22
N ALA A 435 10.53 42.79 8.04
CA ALA A 435 9.55 42.40 9.03
C ALA A 435 8.81 41.16 8.52
N ARG A 436 8.56 40.18 9.40
CA ARG A 436 7.80 38.96 9.10
C ARG A 436 6.89 38.61 10.27
N LEU A 437 5.65 38.25 9.96
CA LEU A 437 4.65 37.75 10.89
C LEU A 437 4.10 36.45 10.32
N ASP A 438 4.20 35.36 11.09
CA ASP A 438 3.60 34.07 10.74
C ASP A 438 2.64 33.65 11.85
N LEU A 439 1.41 33.33 11.47
CA LEU A 439 0.36 32.78 12.33
C LEU A 439 -0.01 31.40 11.79
N ASN A 440 0.00 30.38 12.64
CA ASN A 440 -0.50 29.05 12.31
C ASN A 440 -1.55 28.62 13.33
N ILE A 441 -2.74 28.28 12.84
CA ILE A 441 -3.85 27.77 13.65
C ILE A 441 -4.08 26.33 13.24
N ARG A 442 -3.90 25.40 14.18
CA ARG A 442 -4.06 23.97 13.99
C ARG A 442 -5.20 23.45 14.86
N ASP A 443 -6.11 22.70 14.26
CA ASP A 443 -7.14 21.94 14.97
C ASP A 443 -6.94 20.44 14.69
N ASN A 444 -7.03 19.62 15.74
CA ASN A 444 -6.79 18.19 15.71
C ASN A 444 -7.91 17.45 16.43
N THR A 445 -8.60 16.57 15.70
CA THR A 445 -9.72 15.79 16.24
C THR A 445 -9.48 14.30 16.03
N THR A 446 -9.53 13.52 17.11
CA THR A 446 -9.46 12.05 17.07
C THR A 446 -10.80 11.47 17.46
N ILE A 447 -11.36 10.61 16.62
CA ILE A 447 -12.65 9.96 16.84
C ILE A 447 -12.46 8.45 16.67
N GLN A 448 -12.87 7.68 17.67
CA GLN A 448 -12.89 6.23 17.61
C GLN A 448 -14.33 5.75 17.53
N ARG A 449 -14.61 4.89 16.55
CA ARG A 449 -15.94 4.31 16.31
C ARG A 449 -15.85 2.80 16.41
N SER A 450 -16.62 2.23 17.33
CA SER A 450 -16.77 0.78 17.47
C SER A 450 -17.93 0.27 16.63
N ILE A 451 -17.72 -0.85 15.96
CA ILE A 451 -18.75 -1.51 15.15
C ILE A 451 -19.71 -2.31 16.04
N LEU A 452 -19.24 -2.83 17.18
CA LEU A 452 -20.01 -3.67 18.12
C LEU A 452 -21.22 -2.96 18.76
N GLY A 453 -21.26 -1.63 18.72
CA GLY A 453 -22.40 -0.82 19.21
C GLY A 453 -23.35 -0.35 18.11
N SER A 454 -23.07 -0.67 16.85
CA SER A 454 -23.94 -0.36 15.72
C SER A 454 -24.90 -1.54 15.50
N ILE A 455 -26.20 -1.27 15.39
CA ILE A 455 -27.22 -2.30 15.14
C ILE A 455 -26.82 -3.03 13.86
N ASP A 456 -26.62 -4.35 13.95
CA ASP A 456 -26.33 -5.14 12.75
C ASP A 456 -27.46 -4.92 11.73
N PRO A 457 -27.14 -4.66 10.45
CA PRO A 457 -28.16 -4.39 9.45
C PRO A 457 -29.11 -5.60 9.36
N THR A 458 -30.41 -5.33 9.54
CA THR A 458 -31.49 -6.33 9.54
C THR A 458 -31.70 -6.96 8.17
#